data_AF-A0A4R7UW33-F1
#
_entry.id   AF-A0A4R7UW33-F1
#
_cell.length_a   1.000
_cell.length_b   1.000
_cell.length_c   1.000
_cell.angle_alpha   90.00
_cell.angle_beta   90.00
_cell.angle_gamma   90.00
#
_symmetry.space_group_name_H-M   'P 1'
#
loop_
_entity.id
_entity.type
_entity.pdbx_description
1 polymer ?
#
loop_
_entity_poly.entity_id
_entity_poly.type
_entity_poly.pdbx_seq_one_letter_code
_entity_poly.pdbx_strand_id
1 'polypeptide(L)'
;MFASVLREVTGYLDRRMLVSTFFPVLAFMGGTVLVVSMTVAGVSGAVARWGRLPGMAQTVLIAGFLVLAAFLTFLVGNLREWQDRVCQGYWPSWADRVRVPLLRRQERARQTLVEQDEVLRRREERLAGERDAFPRPAEVTPHALPSNEIDAELAALEGLTDDPEWTAGTSVRLTELAKALHGEETGRAERFTTLWFALDTRLAAAEQQVREERASVQRRLFVLYPQPPRGVSPTTMGNVVLAAEQHSAVRYRLDAVVMWTRLRPLLPNDFAEALKDARVSVDLLLTVAVFLPLFGAPLSWWLAFHLPSVTGTPAAWLTYLAVVLCGLVLCGEFRRTRDRLIVAGSAVAVVLLSLWSPALRLSICVLWPLGLLVVSYGLYRNATHAMLAYTERLRTAFDLYRWKVLEELRIDLPKTLEEERGTWQSVTQFLYRGGTVAPDRLHYDHPVRVPD
;
A
#
# COMPACT_ATOMS: atom_id res chain seq x y z
N MET A 1 22.68 29.69 29.13
CA MET A 1 21.21 29.60 29.11
C MET A 1 20.67 29.29 27.71
N PHE A 2 20.88 30.14 26.69
CA PHE A 2 20.41 29.83 25.31
C PHE A 2 20.98 28.53 24.75
N ALA A 3 22.26 28.23 24.96
CA ALA A 3 22.87 26.97 24.51
C ALA A 3 22.32 25.72 25.24
N SER A 4 21.89 25.82 26.50
CA SER A 4 21.29 24.67 27.20
C SER A 4 19.83 24.49 26.78
N VAL A 5 19.07 25.57 26.67
CA VAL A 5 17.69 25.55 26.16
C VAL A 5 17.65 25.05 24.71
N LEU A 6 18.58 25.51 23.85
CA LEU A 6 18.68 25.01 22.49
C LEU A 6 19.07 23.53 22.47
N ARG A 7 20.02 23.09 23.31
CA ARG A 7 20.42 21.68 23.42
C ARG A 7 19.26 20.78 23.90
N GLU A 8 18.44 21.28 24.82
CA GLU A 8 17.28 20.59 25.38
C GLU A 8 16.12 20.54 24.38
N VAL A 9 15.84 21.65 23.69
CA VAL A 9 14.88 21.72 22.58
C VAL A 9 15.32 20.86 21.39
N THR A 10 16.61 20.79 21.07
CA THR A 10 17.14 19.85 20.07
C THR A 10 17.09 18.40 20.53
N GLY A 11 17.10 18.15 21.85
CA GLY A 11 16.87 16.82 22.42
C GLY A 11 15.43 16.33 22.22
N TYR A 12 14.46 17.25 22.27
CA TYR A 12 13.07 16.95 21.93
C TYR A 12 12.81 16.83 20.41
N LEU A 13 13.60 17.52 19.59
CA LEU A 13 13.55 17.46 18.12
C LEU A 13 14.49 16.37 17.59
N ASP A 14 14.10 15.10 17.76
CA ASP A 14 14.76 13.98 17.08
C ASP A 14 14.87 14.26 15.56
N ARG A 15 15.98 13.81 14.94
CA ARG A 15 16.24 13.89 13.49
C ARG A 15 15.01 13.49 12.66
N ARG A 16 14.27 12.50 13.13
CA ARG A 16 13.05 11.99 12.52
C ARG A 16 11.95 13.04 12.49
N MET A 17 11.68 13.67 13.63
CA MET A 17 10.68 14.74 13.76
C MET A 17 11.09 15.99 12.96
N LEU A 18 12.40 16.24 12.84
CA LEU A 18 12.90 17.30 11.98
C LEU A 18 12.50 17.09 10.52
N VAL A 19 12.73 15.88 9.99
CA VAL A 19 12.43 15.53 8.60
C VAL A 19 10.93 15.46 8.33
N SER A 20 10.17 14.74 9.16
CA SER A 20 8.75 14.47 8.88
C SER A 20 7.82 15.64 9.17
N THR A 21 8.23 16.58 10.03
CA THR A 21 7.30 17.58 10.58
C THR A 21 7.90 18.96 10.66
N PHE A 22 9.08 19.16 11.25
CA PHE A 22 9.66 20.50 11.41
C PHE A 22 9.94 21.19 10.07
N PHE A 23 10.66 20.54 9.15
CA PHE A 23 10.97 21.15 7.86
C PHE A 23 9.71 21.42 7.03
N PRO A 24 8.72 20.52 6.94
CA PRO A 24 7.43 20.85 6.35
C PRO A 24 6.75 22.05 7.00
N VAL A 25 6.64 22.10 8.33
CA VAL A 25 6.05 23.26 9.04
C VAL A 25 6.78 24.54 8.68
N LEU A 26 8.11 24.53 8.74
CA LEU A 26 8.96 25.67 8.42
C LEU A 26 8.79 26.13 6.98
N ALA A 27 8.77 25.19 6.03
CA ALA A 27 8.65 25.48 4.60
C ALA A 27 7.28 26.05 4.25
N PHE A 28 6.18 25.45 4.75
CA PHE A 28 4.83 25.95 4.48
C PHE A 28 4.59 27.29 5.18
N MET A 29 4.93 27.42 6.46
CA MET A 29 4.74 28.67 7.20
C MET A 29 5.61 29.81 6.64
N GLY A 30 6.89 29.52 6.38
CA GLY A 30 7.83 30.50 5.81
C GLY A 30 7.46 30.89 4.39
N GLY A 31 7.07 29.92 3.56
CA GLY A 31 6.55 30.16 2.21
C GLY A 31 5.31 31.05 2.21
N THR A 32 4.34 30.79 3.11
CA THR A 32 3.14 31.63 3.26
C THR A 32 3.51 33.05 3.66
N VAL A 33 4.36 33.24 4.67
CA VAL A 33 4.80 34.58 5.12
C VAL A 33 5.51 35.33 3.99
N LEU A 34 6.39 34.65 3.26
CA LEU A 34 7.13 35.23 2.15
C LEU A 34 6.20 35.69 1.03
N VAL A 35 5.29 34.82 0.58
CA VAL A 35 4.33 35.12 -0.50
C VAL A 35 3.39 36.27 -0.08
N VAL A 36 2.87 36.24 1.14
CA VAL A 36 2.02 37.32 1.66
C VAL A 36 2.79 38.65 1.73
N SER A 37 4.03 38.64 2.22
CA SER A 37 4.84 39.86 2.32
C SER A 37 5.19 40.44 0.95
N MET A 38 5.55 39.58 -0.01
CA MET A 38 5.88 39.99 -1.38
C MET A 38 4.65 40.48 -2.15
N THR A 39 3.46 39.95 -1.90
CA THR A 39 2.22 40.39 -2.57
C THR A 39 1.76 41.75 -2.08
N VAL A 40 1.93 42.07 -0.79
CA VAL A 40 1.52 43.36 -0.22
C VAL A 40 2.51 44.48 -0.53
N ALA A 41 3.81 44.22 -0.40
CA ALA A 41 4.83 45.26 -0.51
C ALA A 41 5.62 45.24 -1.83
N GLY A 42 5.40 44.23 -2.68
CA GLY A 42 6.33 43.89 -3.77
C GLY A 42 7.63 43.28 -3.23
N VAL A 43 8.45 42.71 -4.11
CA VAL A 43 9.72 42.08 -3.72
C VAL A 43 10.69 43.11 -3.14
N SER A 44 10.90 44.23 -3.83
CA SER A 44 11.80 45.30 -3.40
C SER A 44 11.30 45.98 -2.12
N GLY A 45 9.98 46.21 -2.01
CA GLY A 45 9.39 46.80 -0.81
C GLY A 45 9.43 45.88 0.39
N ALA A 46 9.25 44.56 0.22
CA ALA A 46 9.41 43.59 1.30
C ALA A 46 10.85 43.55 1.83
N VAL A 47 11.85 43.51 0.94
CA VAL A 47 13.27 43.55 1.31
C VAL A 47 13.63 44.87 1.98
N ALA A 48 13.16 46.00 1.46
CA ALA A 48 13.40 47.31 2.07
C ALA A 48 12.72 47.43 3.45
N ARG A 49 11.49 46.92 3.61
CA ARG A 49 10.78 46.91 4.90
C ARG A 49 11.53 46.08 5.93
N TRP A 50 12.03 44.91 5.52
CA TRP A 50 12.88 44.08 6.38
C TRP A 50 14.18 44.80 6.76
N GLY A 51 14.87 45.37 5.77
CA GLY A 51 16.15 46.07 5.97
C GLY A 51 16.05 47.35 6.82
N ARG A 52 14.87 47.98 6.91
CA ARG A 52 14.62 49.13 7.79
C ARG A 52 14.45 48.77 9.26
N LEU A 53 14.20 47.49 9.57
CA LEU A 53 14.06 47.06 10.97
C LEU A 53 15.43 47.08 11.66
N PRO A 54 15.51 47.57 12.91
CA PRO A 54 16.72 47.42 13.71
C PRO A 54 17.15 45.95 13.79
N GLY A 55 18.47 45.69 13.79
CA GLY A 55 18.99 44.31 13.83
C GLY A 55 18.41 43.47 14.97
N MET A 56 18.21 44.07 16.15
CA MET A 56 17.56 43.41 17.29
C MET A 56 16.13 42.96 16.98
N ALA A 57 15.34 43.78 16.28
CA ALA A 57 13.98 43.42 15.90
C ALA A 57 13.96 42.27 14.87
N GLN A 58 14.88 42.27 13.91
CA GLN A 58 15.03 41.15 12.96
C GLN A 58 15.35 39.84 13.69
N THR A 59 16.29 39.87 14.63
CA THR A 59 16.65 38.68 15.43
C THR A 59 15.46 38.17 16.24
N VAL A 60 14.70 39.07 16.90
CA VAL A 60 13.51 38.68 17.68
C VAL A 60 12.43 38.07 16.78
N LEU A 61 12.20 38.62 15.58
CA LEU A 61 11.22 38.07 14.63
C LEU A 61 11.63 36.69 14.12
N ILE A 62 12.91 36.49 13.75
CA ILE A 62 13.41 35.17 13.32
C ILE A 62 13.30 34.17 14.48
N ALA A 63 13.76 34.54 15.68
CA ALA A 63 13.69 33.68 16.85
C ALA A 63 12.24 33.32 17.20
N GLY A 64 11.33 34.30 17.21
CA GLY A 64 9.90 34.08 17.44
C GLY A 64 9.26 33.18 16.39
N PHE A 65 9.61 33.36 15.12
CA PHE A 65 9.16 32.50 14.02
C PHE A 65 9.64 31.05 14.18
N LEU A 66 10.90 30.84 14.56
CA LEU A 66 11.45 29.50 14.82
C LEU A 66 10.81 28.85 16.05
N VAL A 67 10.56 29.61 17.12
CA VAL A 67 9.83 29.13 18.31
C VAL A 67 8.40 28.72 17.93
N LEU A 68 7.70 29.53 17.12
CA LEU A 68 6.37 29.18 16.63
C LEU A 68 6.40 27.93 15.76
N ALA A 69 7.38 27.79 14.86
CA ALA A 69 7.55 26.60 14.03
C ALA A 69 7.79 25.35 14.88
N ALA A 70 8.63 25.45 15.91
CA ALA A 70 8.89 24.36 16.84
C ALA A 70 7.64 23.99 17.66
N PHE A 71 6.88 24.98 18.14
CA PHE A 71 5.62 24.76 18.85
C PHE A 71 4.58 24.06 17.96
N LEU A 72 4.40 24.52 16.72
CA LEU A 72 3.51 23.87 15.75
C LEU A 72 3.97 22.46 15.41
N THR A 73 5.28 22.23 15.31
CA THR A 73 5.85 20.89 15.10
C THR A 73 5.47 19.95 16.25
N PHE A 74 5.60 20.42 17.50
CA PHE A 74 5.17 19.66 18.67
C PHE A 74 3.65 19.39 18.65
N LEU A 75 2.84 20.40 18.33
CA LEU A 75 1.37 20.25 18.24
C LEU A 75 0.98 19.21 17.19
N VAL A 76 1.59 19.25 16.01
CA VAL A 76 1.37 18.27 14.94
C VAL A 76 1.84 16.88 15.35
N GLY A 77 2.96 16.78 16.07
CA GLY A 77 3.42 15.52 16.65
C GLY A 77 2.40 14.88 17.60
N ASN A 78 1.70 15.68 18.41
CA ASN A 78 0.64 15.20 19.30
C ASN A 78 -0.65 14.84 18.54
N LEU A 79 -0.98 15.58 17.48
CA LEU A 79 -2.14 15.31 16.62
C LEU A 79 -1.91 14.13 15.65
N ARG A 80 -0.70 13.57 15.63
CA ARG A 80 -0.29 12.55 14.67
C ARG A 80 -1.08 11.25 14.79
N GLU A 81 -1.32 10.79 16.00
CA GLU A 81 -2.13 9.59 16.23
C GLU A 81 -3.57 9.78 15.72
N TRP A 82 -4.13 10.98 15.93
CA TRP A 82 -5.43 11.32 15.38
C TRP A 82 -5.42 11.32 13.84
N GLN A 83 -4.40 11.91 13.23
CA GLN A 83 -4.22 11.92 11.78
C GLN A 83 -4.13 10.50 11.21
N ASP A 84 -3.34 9.62 11.84
CA ASP A 84 -3.22 8.22 11.45
C ASP A 84 -4.55 7.49 11.51
N ARG A 85 -5.32 7.68 12.59
CA ARG A 85 -6.64 7.07 12.75
C ARG A 85 -7.60 7.52 11.65
N VAL A 86 -7.62 8.80 11.33
CA VAL A 86 -8.45 9.34 10.24
C VAL A 86 -8.02 8.77 8.89
N CYS A 87 -6.72 8.71 8.60
CA CYS A 87 -6.18 8.13 7.36
C CYS A 87 -6.45 6.62 7.23
N GLN A 88 -6.46 5.89 8.36
CA GLN A 88 -6.81 4.47 8.41
C GLN A 88 -8.34 4.22 8.34
N GLY A 89 -9.16 5.27 8.37
CA GLY A 89 -10.61 5.14 8.23
C GLY A 89 -11.39 5.01 9.54
N TYR A 90 -10.74 5.26 10.69
CA TYR A 90 -11.41 5.37 11.99
C TYR A 90 -12.12 6.72 12.10
N TRP A 91 -13.25 6.83 11.41
CA TRP A 91 -14.04 8.06 11.40
C TRP A 91 -15.15 8.01 12.46
N PRO A 92 -15.54 9.17 13.02
CA PRO A 92 -16.68 9.25 13.93
C PRO A 92 -18.00 8.87 13.24
N SER A 93 -19.03 8.55 14.03
CA SER A 93 -20.34 8.11 13.53
C SER A 93 -21.04 9.12 12.62
N TRP A 94 -20.79 10.43 12.79
CA TRP A 94 -21.36 11.45 11.89
C TRP A 94 -20.87 11.30 10.44
N ALA A 95 -19.72 10.65 10.22
CA ALA A 95 -19.15 10.40 8.90
C ALA A 95 -19.71 9.13 8.23
N ASP A 96 -20.70 8.46 8.82
CA ASP A 96 -21.21 7.17 8.36
C ASP A 96 -21.77 7.20 6.94
N ARG A 97 -22.34 8.34 6.53
CA ARG A 97 -22.83 8.55 5.15
C ARG A 97 -21.72 8.36 4.11
N VAL A 98 -20.48 8.69 4.44
CA VAL A 98 -19.31 8.51 3.57
C VAL A 98 -18.59 7.19 3.87
N ARG A 99 -18.54 6.77 5.14
CA ARG A 99 -17.87 5.54 5.59
C ARG A 99 -18.49 4.28 4.99
N VAL A 100 -19.82 4.14 5.05
CA VAL A 100 -20.55 2.94 4.61
C VAL A 100 -20.35 2.61 3.12
N PRO A 101 -20.52 3.56 2.17
CA PRO A 101 -20.31 3.25 0.75
C PRO A 101 -18.85 2.89 0.44
N LEU A 102 -17.87 3.51 1.11
CA LEU A 102 -16.47 3.17 0.96
C LEU A 102 -16.15 1.78 1.49
N LEU A 103 -16.69 1.42 2.66
CA LEU A 103 -16.57 0.07 3.22
C LEU A 103 -17.15 -0.98 2.27
N ARG A 104 -18.36 -0.74 1.74
CA ARG A 104 -18.98 -1.63 0.73
C ARG A 104 -18.13 -1.75 -0.53
N ARG A 105 -17.48 -0.67 -0.98
CA ARG A 105 -16.57 -0.69 -2.13
C ARG A 105 -15.34 -1.57 -1.85
N GLN A 106 -14.74 -1.43 -0.67
CA GLN A 106 -13.59 -2.27 -0.27
C GLN A 106 -13.99 -3.73 -0.11
N GLU A 107 -15.17 -3.99 0.46
CA GLU A 107 -15.70 -5.35 0.62
C GLU A 107 -15.92 -6.02 -0.73
N ARG A 108 -16.55 -5.33 -1.68
CA ARG A 108 -16.72 -5.82 -3.05
C ARG A 108 -15.38 -6.07 -3.74
N ALA A 109 -14.42 -5.15 -3.60
CA ALA A 109 -13.09 -5.32 -4.19
C ALA A 109 -12.35 -6.54 -3.62
N ARG A 110 -12.51 -6.82 -2.31
CA ARG A 110 -12.02 -8.04 -1.69
C ARG A 110 -12.73 -9.27 -2.24
N GLN A 111 -14.06 -9.25 -2.30
CA GLN A 111 -14.85 -10.38 -2.81
C GLN A 111 -14.48 -10.74 -4.25
N THR A 112 -14.32 -9.75 -5.13
CA THR A 112 -13.86 -9.99 -6.50
C THR A 112 -12.49 -10.69 -6.55
N LEU A 113 -11.56 -10.34 -5.67
CA LEU A 113 -10.25 -11.02 -5.61
C LEU A 113 -10.37 -12.45 -5.06
N VAL A 114 -11.25 -12.68 -4.09
CA VAL A 114 -11.52 -14.03 -3.56
C VAL A 114 -12.15 -14.92 -4.62
N GLU A 115 -13.13 -14.40 -5.37
CA GLU A 115 -13.74 -15.11 -6.50
C GLU A 115 -12.71 -15.42 -7.60
N GLN A 116 -11.79 -14.49 -7.88
CA GLN A 116 -10.69 -14.71 -8.82
C GLN A 116 -9.73 -15.81 -8.34
N ASP A 117 -9.32 -15.82 -7.08
CA ASP A 117 -8.47 -16.89 -6.52
C ASP A 117 -9.17 -18.24 -6.59
N GLU A 118 -10.48 -18.31 -6.33
CA GLU A 118 -11.26 -19.54 -6.40
C GLU A 118 -11.37 -20.09 -7.84
N VAL A 119 -11.56 -19.22 -8.83
CA VAL A 119 -11.55 -19.62 -10.25
C VAL A 119 -10.18 -20.17 -10.65
N LEU A 120 -9.11 -19.49 -10.24
CA LEU A 120 -7.73 -19.92 -10.53
C LEU A 120 -7.38 -21.21 -9.80
N ARG A 121 -7.82 -21.40 -8.55
CA ARG A 121 -7.67 -22.64 -7.79
C ARG A 121 -8.29 -23.83 -8.54
N ARG A 122 -9.52 -23.67 -9.03
CA ARG A 122 -10.20 -24.72 -9.83
C ARG A 122 -9.52 -24.99 -11.16
N ARG A 123 -8.82 -24.02 -11.75
CA ARG A 123 -8.04 -24.21 -12.97
C ARG A 123 -6.74 -24.97 -12.66
N GLU A 124 -6.07 -24.63 -11.57
CA GLU A 124 -4.90 -25.34 -11.06
C GLU A 124 -5.21 -26.80 -10.73
N GLU A 125 -6.32 -27.06 -10.02
CA GLU A 125 -6.79 -28.43 -9.70
C GLU A 125 -7.08 -29.26 -10.95
N ARG A 126 -7.65 -28.64 -12.00
CA ARG A 126 -7.88 -29.32 -13.28
C ARG A 126 -6.57 -29.67 -13.98
N LEU A 127 -5.62 -28.75 -14.03
CA LEU A 127 -4.30 -29.01 -14.63
C LEU A 127 -3.52 -30.06 -13.85
N ALA A 128 -3.62 -30.07 -12.51
CA ALA A 128 -3.05 -31.13 -11.68
C ALA A 128 -3.65 -32.50 -12.02
N GLY A 129 -4.97 -32.58 -12.24
CA GLY A 129 -5.61 -33.81 -12.71
C GLY A 129 -5.14 -34.25 -14.10
N GLU A 130 -4.93 -33.31 -15.04
CA GLU A 130 -4.33 -33.61 -16.36
C GLU A 130 -2.89 -34.09 -16.25
N ARG A 131 -2.12 -33.51 -15.32
CA ARG A 131 -0.74 -33.93 -15.02
C ARG A 131 -0.69 -35.35 -14.45
N ASP A 132 -1.62 -35.68 -13.57
CA ASP A 132 -1.73 -37.03 -13.01
C ASP A 132 -2.16 -38.06 -14.06
N ALA A 133 -3.02 -37.67 -15.02
CA ALA A 133 -3.47 -38.51 -16.13
C ALA A 133 -2.48 -38.58 -17.31
N PHE A 134 -1.37 -37.83 -17.27
CA PHE A 134 -0.39 -37.78 -18.34
C PHE A 134 0.35 -39.12 -18.46
N PRO A 135 0.55 -39.67 -19.69
CA PRO A 135 1.04 -41.03 -19.84
C PRO A 135 2.45 -41.20 -19.28
N ARG A 136 2.60 -42.13 -18.34
CA ARG A 136 3.88 -42.55 -17.78
C ARG A 136 4.32 -43.85 -18.43
N PRO A 137 5.51 -43.91 -19.05
CA PRO A 137 5.97 -45.10 -19.78
C PRO A 137 5.89 -46.42 -18.98
N ALA A 138 6.02 -46.35 -17.65
CA ALA A 138 6.00 -47.51 -16.76
C ALA A 138 4.58 -48.07 -16.47
N GLU A 139 3.52 -47.32 -16.75
CA GLU A 139 2.14 -47.65 -16.33
C GLU A 139 1.21 -48.01 -17.51
N VAL A 140 1.75 -48.02 -18.75
CA VAL A 140 0.94 -48.24 -19.97
C VAL A 140 0.67 -49.72 -20.19
N THR A 141 -0.60 -50.13 -20.03
CA THR A 141 -1.08 -51.46 -20.44
C THR A 141 -1.52 -51.44 -21.92
N PRO A 142 -1.08 -52.39 -22.78
CA PRO A 142 -1.42 -52.38 -24.20
C PRO A 142 -2.93 -52.49 -24.45
N HIS A 143 -3.45 -51.66 -25.36
CA HIS A 143 -4.83 -51.73 -25.83
C HIS A 143 -4.90 -51.41 -27.33
N ALA A 144 -5.53 -52.27 -28.13
CA ALA A 144 -5.52 -52.12 -29.58
C ALA A 144 -6.59 -51.12 -30.06
N LEU A 145 -6.15 -50.07 -30.77
CA LEU A 145 -7.01 -49.17 -31.55
C LEU A 145 -6.80 -49.45 -33.06
N PRO A 146 -7.82 -49.26 -33.92
CA PRO A 146 -7.66 -49.42 -35.36
C PRO A 146 -6.80 -48.28 -35.94
N SER A 147 -5.97 -48.59 -36.94
CA SER A 147 -4.91 -47.69 -37.44
C SER A 147 -5.41 -46.33 -37.96
N ASN A 148 -6.62 -46.28 -38.52
CA ASN A 148 -7.25 -45.05 -39.00
C ASN A 148 -7.64 -44.09 -37.85
N GLU A 149 -7.97 -44.63 -36.67
CA GLU A 149 -8.29 -43.83 -35.49
C GLU A 149 -7.02 -43.27 -34.85
N ILE A 150 -5.90 -44.01 -34.88
CA ILE A 150 -4.60 -43.53 -34.38
C ILE A 150 -4.11 -42.30 -35.15
N ASP A 151 -4.13 -42.37 -36.49
CA ASP A 151 -3.64 -41.26 -37.33
C ASP A 151 -4.57 -40.03 -37.21
N ALA A 152 -5.88 -40.23 -37.02
CA ALA A 152 -6.83 -39.15 -36.77
C ALA A 152 -6.65 -38.49 -35.39
N GLU A 153 -6.42 -39.28 -34.34
CA GLU A 153 -6.17 -38.77 -32.99
C GLU A 153 -4.81 -38.06 -32.88
N LEU A 154 -3.76 -38.56 -33.55
CA LEU A 154 -2.48 -37.86 -33.67
C LEU A 154 -2.66 -36.47 -34.28
N ALA A 155 -3.36 -36.36 -35.41
CA ALA A 155 -3.62 -35.08 -36.06
C ALA A 155 -4.48 -34.15 -35.20
N ALA A 156 -5.46 -34.69 -34.48
CA ALA A 156 -6.32 -33.91 -33.58
C ALA A 156 -5.53 -33.34 -32.39
N LEU A 157 -4.62 -34.13 -31.79
CA LEU A 157 -3.76 -33.69 -30.70
C LEU A 157 -2.66 -32.74 -31.18
N GLU A 158 -2.09 -32.97 -32.36
CA GLU A 158 -1.15 -32.04 -33.01
C GLU A 158 -1.78 -30.65 -33.15
N GLY A 159 -3.05 -30.56 -33.55
CA GLY A 159 -3.79 -29.29 -33.64
C GLY A 159 -4.01 -28.56 -32.30
N LEU A 160 -3.99 -29.28 -31.16
CA LEU A 160 -4.10 -28.68 -29.82
C LEU A 160 -2.77 -28.09 -29.32
N THR A 161 -1.66 -28.41 -29.99
CA THR A 161 -0.33 -27.89 -29.62
C THR A 161 -0.24 -26.38 -29.75
N ASP A 162 -1.08 -25.77 -30.60
CA ASP A 162 -1.10 -24.33 -30.90
C ASP A 162 -2.23 -23.53 -30.21
N ASP A 163 -3.13 -24.19 -29.47
CA ASP A 163 -4.25 -23.50 -28.79
C ASP A 163 -3.70 -22.49 -27.74
N PRO A 164 -4.29 -21.32 -27.48
CA PRO A 164 -3.90 -20.50 -26.34
C PRO A 164 -4.22 -21.12 -24.97
N GLU A 165 -5.23 -21.98 -24.84
CA GLU A 165 -5.60 -22.61 -23.56
C GLU A 165 -5.40 -24.14 -23.57
N TRP A 166 -5.11 -24.72 -22.40
CA TRP A 166 -5.07 -26.17 -22.26
C TRP A 166 -6.49 -26.74 -22.30
N THR A 167 -6.77 -27.60 -23.27
CA THR A 167 -8.05 -28.30 -23.39
C THR A 167 -8.12 -29.47 -22.40
N ALA A 168 -9.18 -29.53 -21.60
CA ALA A 168 -9.39 -30.64 -20.68
C ALA A 168 -9.65 -31.97 -21.43
N GLY A 169 -9.14 -33.07 -20.90
CA GLY A 169 -9.20 -34.42 -21.48
C GLY A 169 -8.03 -34.74 -22.43
N THR A 170 -7.12 -33.80 -22.68
CA THR A 170 -5.98 -34.00 -23.60
C THR A 170 -5.04 -35.09 -23.08
N SER A 171 -4.74 -35.11 -21.78
CA SER A 171 -3.87 -36.14 -21.18
C SER A 171 -4.48 -37.54 -21.24
N VAL A 172 -5.80 -37.65 -21.09
CA VAL A 172 -6.51 -38.93 -21.18
C VAL A 172 -6.43 -39.49 -22.60
N ARG A 173 -6.66 -38.65 -23.62
CA ARG A 173 -6.52 -39.02 -25.03
C ARG A 173 -5.08 -39.41 -25.37
N LEU A 174 -4.11 -38.66 -24.86
CA LEU A 174 -2.68 -38.97 -25.02
C LEU A 174 -2.33 -40.33 -24.39
N THR A 175 -2.92 -40.64 -23.24
CA THR A 175 -2.74 -41.94 -22.57
C THR A 175 -3.36 -43.09 -23.35
N GLU A 176 -4.56 -42.95 -23.91
CA GLU A 176 -5.15 -43.97 -24.78
C GLU A 176 -4.30 -44.21 -26.04
N LEU A 177 -3.76 -43.13 -26.63
CA LEU A 177 -2.87 -43.23 -27.78
C LEU A 177 -1.53 -43.90 -27.42
N ALA A 178 -0.98 -43.61 -26.23
CA ALA A 178 0.22 -44.28 -25.71
C ALA A 178 0.01 -45.79 -25.55
N LYS A 179 -1.17 -46.23 -25.10
CA LYS A 179 -1.53 -47.65 -24.98
C LYS A 179 -1.63 -48.34 -26.33
N ALA A 180 -2.12 -47.65 -27.35
CA ALA A 180 -2.26 -48.19 -28.70
C ALA A 180 -0.93 -48.31 -29.45
N LEU A 181 0.01 -47.39 -29.21
CA LEU A 181 1.34 -47.39 -29.83
C LEU A 181 2.37 -48.22 -29.05
N HIS A 182 1.97 -48.93 -27.99
CA HIS A 182 2.88 -49.69 -27.15
C HIS A 182 3.50 -50.87 -27.92
N GLY A 183 4.82 -50.85 -28.11
CA GLY A 183 5.56 -51.88 -28.85
C GLY A 183 5.61 -51.68 -30.37
N GLU A 184 5.15 -50.54 -30.89
CA GLU A 184 5.24 -50.20 -32.30
C GLU A 184 6.61 -49.53 -32.62
N GLU A 185 7.41 -50.12 -33.51
CA GLU A 185 8.73 -49.60 -33.94
C GLU A 185 8.65 -48.75 -35.23
N THR A 186 7.47 -48.19 -35.55
CA THR A 186 7.23 -47.42 -36.79
C THR A 186 7.42 -45.92 -36.62
N GLY A 187 7.39 -45.14 -37.71
CA GLY A 187 7.44 -43.67 -37.69
C GLY A 187 6.30 -42.99 -36.91
N ARG A 188 5.24 -43.73 -36.54
CA ARG A 188 4.18 -43.21 -35.65
C ARG A 188 4.67 -43.03 -34.22
N ALA A 189 5.54 -43.91 -33.73
CA ALA A 189 6.12 -43.80 -32.40
C ALA A 189 7.01 -42.55 -32.26
N GLU A 190 7.74 -42.20 -33.33
CA GLU A 190 8.54 -40.97 -33.38
C GLU A 190 7.67 -39.71 -33.40
N ARG A 191 6.60 -39.69 -34.22
CA ARG A 191 5.60 -38.61 -34.22
C ARG A 191 4.95 -38.44 -32.85
N PHE A 192 4.51 -39.53 -32.24
CA PHE A 192 3.92 -39.50 -30.90
C PHE A 192 4.90 -38.98 -29.85
N THR A 193 6.15 -39.43 -29.88
CA THR A 193 7.17 -38.97 -28.92
C THR A 193 7.40 -37.46 -29.04
N THR A 194 7.47 -36.95 -30.28
CA THR A 194 7.59 -35.51 -30.53
C THR A 194 6.39 -34.73 -30.00
N LEU A 195 5.18 -35.23 -30.28
CA LEU A 195 3.92 -34.66 -29.78
C LEU A 195 3.84 -34.70 -28.25
N TRP A 196 4.26 -35.80 -27.63
CA TRP A 196 4.30 -35.99 -26.18
C TRP A 196 5.16 -34.93 -25.52
N PHE A 197 6.39 -34.71 -26.02
CA PHE A 197 7.27 -33.66 -25.48
C PHE A 197 6.70 -32.26 -25.66
N ALA A 198 6.07 -31.99 -26.81
CA ALA A 198 5.43 -30.71 -27.07
C ALA A 198 4.27 -30.44 -26.10
N LEU A 199 3.40 -31.43 -25.89
CA LEU A 199 2.26 -31.33 -24.97
C LEU A 199 2.70 -31.31 -23.50
N ASP A 200 3.75 -32.04 -23.10
CA ASP A 200 4.30 -32.01 -21.74
C ASP A 200 4.84 -30.61 -21.39
N THR A 201 5.63 -30.04 -22.30
CA THR A 201 6.19 -28.69 -22.18
C THR A 201 5.07 -27.65 -22.07
N ARG A 202 4.03 -27.81 -22.88
CA ARG A 202 2.86 -26.93 -22.91
C ARG A 202 2.01 -27.04 -21.65
N LEU A 203 1.80 -28.25 -21.13
CA LEU A 203 1.11 -28.47 -19.85
C LEU A 203 1.88 -27.80 -18.71
N ALA A 204 3.21 -27.95 -18.68
CA ALA A 204 4.06 -27.30 -17.70
C ALA A 204 3.98 -25.76 -17.77
N ALA A 205 3.96 -25.20 -18.98
CA ALA A 205 3.78 -23.76 -19.20
C ALA A 205 2.41 -23.28 -18.71
N ALA A 206 1.33 -24.02 -18.99
CA ALA A 206 -0.01 -23.70 -18.52
C ALA A 206 -0.13 -23.77 -16.98
N GLU A 207 0.45 -24.79 -16.35
CA GLU A 207 0.54 -24.92 -14.89
C GLU A 207 1.26 -23.72 -14.26
N GLN A 208 2.42 -23.36 -14.83
CA GLN A 208 3.21 -22.23 -14.34
C GLN A 208 2.46 -20.91 -14.48
N GLN A 209 1.82 -20.66 -15.62
CA GLN A 209 1.02 -19.46 -15.85
C GLN A 209 -0.10 -19.32 -14.80
N VAL A 210 -0.86 -20.39 -14.56
CA VAL A 210 -1.96 -20.37 -13.58
C VAL A 210 -1.44 -20.17 -12.17
N ARG A 211 -0.31 -20.79 -11.81
CA ARG A 211 0.36 -20.60 -10.52
C ARG A 211 0.81 -19.15 -10.33
N GLU A 212 1.38 -18.52 -11.35
CA GLU A 212 1.81 -17.12 -11.31
C GLU A 212 0.63 -16.15 -11.18
N GLU A 213 -0.42 -16.36 -11.98
CA GLU A 213 -1.66 -15.60 -11.90
C GLU A 213 -2.27 -15.70 -10.50
N ARG A 214 -2.37 -16.92 -9.96
CA ARG A 214 -2.91 -17.18 -8.62
C ARG A 214 -2.05 -16.56 -7.52
N ALA A 215 -0.72 -16.72 -7.60
CA ALA A 215 0.21 -16.10 -6.65
C ALA A 215 0.08 -14.57 -6.63
N SER A 216 -0.16 -13.95 -7.79
CA SER A 216 -0.39 -12.50 -7.88
C SER A 216 -1.66 -12.04 -7.15
N VAL A 217 -2.76 -12.80 -7.28
CA VAL A 217 -4.04 -12.53 -6.60
C VAL A 217 -3.91 -12.76 -5.10
N GLN A 218 -3.29 -13.87 -4.69
CA GLN A 218 -3.05 -14.19 -3.28
C GLN A 218 -2.15 -13.16 -2.60
N ARG A 219 -1.09 -12.69 -3.29
CA ARG A 219 -0.25 -11.61 -2.78
C ARG A 219 -1.07 -10.34 -2.55
N ARG A 220 -1.95 -9.96 -3.49
CA ARG A 220 -2.81 -8.79 -3.33
C ARG A 220 -3.78 -8.95 -2.16
N LEU A 221 -4.40 -10.12 -2.01
CA LEU A 221 -5.27 -10.42 -0.86
C LEU A 221 -4.50 -10.32 0.46
N PHE A 222 -3.34 -10.95 0.55
CA PHE A 222 -2.48 -10.99 1.75
C PHE A 222 -1.98 -9.60 2.17
N VAL A 223 -1.60 -8.77 1.21
CA VAL A 223 -0.99 -7.46 1.47
C VAL A 223 -2.04 -6.38 1.70
N LEU A 224 -3.14 -6.39 0.94
CA LEU A 224 -4.10 -5.28 0.92
C LEU A 224 -5.30 -5.49 1.81
N TYR A 225 -5.63 -6.72 2.23
CA TYR A 225 -6.89 -6.98 2.92
C TYR A 225 -6.71 -7.84 4.18
N PRO A 226 -7.51 -7.54 5.23
CA PRO A 226 -7.57 -8.38 6.42
C PRO A 226 -8.17 -9.75 6.12
N GLN A 227 -7.68 -10.77 6.83
CA GLN A 227 -8.18 -12.14 6.74
C GLN A 227 -9.44 -12.31 7.61
N PRO A 228 -10.42 -13.13 7.18
CA PRO A 228 -11.59 -13.48 8.00
C PRO A 228 -11.16 -14.02 9.38
N PRO A 229 -11.91 -13.73 10.47
CA PRO A 229 -13.26 -13.17 10.50
C PRO A 229 -13.34 -11.64 10.57
N ARG A 230 -12.22 -10.89 10.59
CA ARG A 230 -12.33 -9.42 10.64
C ARG A 230 -12.85 -8.86 9.32
N GLY A 231 -13.65 -7.80 9.43
CA GLY A 231 -14.14 -7.02 8.30
C GLY A 231 -13.07 -6.05 7.76
N VAL A 232 -13.35 -5.48 6.59
CA VAL A 232 -12.52 -4.45 5.96
C VAL A 232 -12.75 -3.07 6.56
N SER A 233 -11.72 -2.23 6.54
CA SER A 233 -11.73 -0.79 6.76
C SER A 233 -12.18 -0.02 5.50
N PRO A 234 -12.69 1.21 5.66
CA PRO A 234 -13.15 2.03 4.52
C PRO A 234 -12.00 2.55 3.65
N THR A 235 -10.77 2.64 4.19
CA THR A 235 -9.59 3.11 3.44
C THR A 235 -8.60 1.97 3.17
N THR A 236 -7.89 2.07 2.04
CA THR A 236 -6.83 1.10 1.68
C THR A 236 -5.70 1.09 2.70
N MET A 237 -5.29 2.25 3.23
CA MET A 237 -4.29 2.32 4.29
C MET A 237 -4.73 1.57 5.54
N GLY A 238 -6.00 1.72 5.95
CA GLY A 238 -6.57 0.96 7.07
C GLY A 238 -6.55 -0.55 6.83
N ASN A 239 -6.90 -1.00 5.63
CA ASN A 239 -6.88 -2.42 5.29
C ASN A 239 -5.46 -3.02 5.33
N VAL A 240 -4.47 -2.27 4.83
CA VAL A 240 -3.05 -2.66 4.87
C VAL A 240 -2.56 -2.82 6.32
N VAL A 241 -2.87 -1.86 7.18
CA VAL A 241 -2.48 -1.91 8.60
C VAL A 241 -3.15 -3.09 9.30
N LEU A 242 -4.47 -3.25 9.11
CA LEU A 242 -5.20 -4.38 9.70
C LEU A 242 -4.70 -5.74 9.20
N ALA A 243 -4.37 -5.86 7.92
CA ALA A 243 -3.80 -7.07 7.33
C ALA A 243 -2.43 -7.40 7.93
N ALA A 244 -1.66 -6.39 8.33
CA ALA A 244 -0.38 -6.56 8.99
C ALA A 244 -0.53 -6.95 10.46
N GLU A 245 -1.44 -6.30 11.19
CA GLU A 245 -1.75 -6.62 12.59
C GLU A 245 -2.30 -8.04 12.76
N GLN A 246 -3.09 -8.53 11.79
CA GLN A 246 -3.64 -9.88 11.83
C GLN A 246 -2.63 -10.97 11.47
N HIS A 247 -1.50 -10.64 10.84
CA HIS A 247 -0.52 -11.62 10.38
C HIS A 247 -0.10 -12.57 11.50
N SER A 248 0.33 -12.00 12.63
CA SER A 248 0.77 -12.78 13.79
C SER A 248 -0.39 -13.47 14.51
N ALA A 249 -1.59 -12.87 14.51
CA ALA A 249 -2.77 -13.45 15.12
C ALA A 249 -3.29 -14.68 14.36
N VAL A 250 -3.27 -14.65 13.03
CA VAL A 250 -3.71 -15.77 12.18
C VAL A 250 -2.68 -16.90 12.20
N ARG A 251 -1.38 -16.56 12.12
CA ARG A 251 -0.32 -17.56 12.00
C ARG A 251 0.04 -18.20 13.34
N TYR A 252 0.25 -17.38 14.38
CA TYR A 252 0.79 -17.80 15.68
C TYR A 252 -0.20 -17.66 16.85
N ARG A 253 -1.44 -17.19 16.61
CA ARG A 253 -2.39 -16.81 17.68
C ARG A 253 -1.83 -15.75 18.65
N LEU A 254 -0.91 -14.93 18.14
CA LEU A 254 -0.26 -13.83 18.85
C LEU A 254 -0.96 -12.51 18.52
N ASP A 255 -1.53 -11.82 19.51
CA ASP A 255 -2.10 -10.49 19.28
C ASP A 255 -0.99 -9.44 19.11
N ALA A 256 -0.83 -8.94 17.87
CA ALA A 256 0.19 -7.94 17.54
C ALA A 256 0.09 -6.69 18.41
N VAL A 257 -1.12 -6.20 18.69
CA VAL A 257 -1.34 -4.91 19.35
C VAL A 257 -0.89 -4.99 20.82
N VAL A 258 -1.25 -6.08 21.49
CA VAL A 258 -0.84 -6.34 22.88
C VAL A 258 0.68 -6.54 22.98
N MET A 259 1.23 -7.34 22.06
CA MET A 259 2.63 -7.78 22.14
C MET A 259 3.62 -6.74 21.63
N TRP A 260 3.19 -5.80 20.80
CA TRP A 260 4.06 -4.78 20.22
C TRP A 260 4.85 -4.00 21.28
N THR A 261 4.21 -3.63 22.39
CA THR A 261 4.85 -2.86 23.47
C THR A 261 5.94 -3.63 24.22
N ARG A 262 5.88 -4.96 24.21
CA ARG A 262 6.88 -5.86 24.82
C ARG A 262 7.96 -6.26 23.81
N LEU A 263 7.58 -6.42 22.56
CA LEU A 263 8.49 -6.79 21.49
C LEU A 263 9.42 -5.63 21.11
N ARG A 264 8.89 -4.41 21.00
CA ARG A 264 9.63 -3.22 20.56
C ARG A 264 10.97 -3.00 21.29
N PRO A 265 11.09 -3.09 22.63
CA PRO A 265 12.36 -2.92 23.32
C PRO A 265 13.37 -4.07 23.08
N LEU A 266 12.94 -5.24 22.60
CA LEU A 266 13.77 -6.42 22.37
C LEU A 266 14.33 -6.51 20.93
N LEU A 267 13.90 -5.59 20.07
CA LEU A 267 14.37 -5.50 18.69
C LEU A 267 15.83 -5.04 18.65
N PRO A 268 16.69 -5.65 17.81
CA PRO A 268 18.04 -5.13 17.56
C PRO A 268 18.00 -3.67 17.10
N ASN A 269 19.00 -2.89 17.51
CA ASN A 269 19.05 -1.45 17.23
C ASN A 269 18.92 -1.15 15.72
N ASP A 270 19.68 -1.85 14.87
CA ASP A 270 19.64 -1.67 13.41
C ASP A 270 18.23 -1.90 12.83
N PHE A 271 17.55 -2.95 13.29
CA PHE A 271 16.20 -3.28 12.84
C PHE A 271 15.18 -2.26 13.37
N ALA A 272 15.31 -1.87 14.64
CA ALA A 272 14.47 -0.86 15.26
C ALA A 272 14.61 0.49 14.54
N GLU A 273 15.82 0.88 14.13
CA GLU A 273 16.05 2.09 13.34
C GLU A 273 15.43 1.99 11.94
N ALA A 274 15.62 0.88 11.24
CA ALA A 274 15.06 0.67 9.91
C ALA A 274 13.51 0.68 9.91
N LEU A 275 12.88 0.09 10.92
CA LEU A 275 11.42 0.13 11.08
C LEU A 275 10.94 1.58 11.29
N LYS A 276 11.62 2.28 12.18
CA LYS A 276 11.33 3.64 12.59
C LYS A 276 11.57 4.60 11.39
N ASP A 277 12.52 4.31 10.49
CA ASP A 277 12.80 5.08 9.27
C ASP A 277 11.71 4.91 8.21
N ALA A 278 11.20 3.68 8.03
CA ALA A 278 10.03 3.43 7.18
C ALA A 278 8.85 4.31 7.60
N ARG A 279 8.68 4.46 8.92
CA ARG A 279 7.62 5.27 9.49
C ARG A 279 7.78 6.76 9.17
N VAL A 280 9.01 7.29 9.19
CA VAL A 280 9.29 8.70 8.85
C VAL A 280 8.81 9.05 7.43
N SER A 281 8.95 8.15 6.46
CA SER A 281 8.48 8.39 5.09
C SER A 281 6.96 8.49 5.00
N VAL A 282 6.23 7.58 5.64
CA VAL A 282 4.76 7.68 5.79
C VAL A 282 4.43 9.02 6.42
N ASP A 283 5.19 9.37 7.44
CA ASP A 283 4.87 10.48 8.28
C ASP A 283 5.00 11.83 7.56
N LEU A 284 6.09 12.00 6.82
CA LEU A 284 6.33 13.15 5.94
C LEU A 284 5.23 13.28 4.89
N LEU A 285 4.91 12.20 4.18
CA LEU A 285 3.92 12.22 3.09
C LEU A 285 2.54 12.64 3.60
N LEU A 286 2.12 12.12 4.75
CA LEU A 286 0.86 12.50 5.39
C LEU A 286 0.88 13.96 5.87
N THR A 287 1.97 14.43 6.45
CA THR A 287 2.10 15.84 6.87
C THR A 287 1.97 16.79 5.68
N VAL A 288 2.69 16.52 4.58
CA VAL A 288 2.61 17.34 3.36
C VAL A 288 1.23 17.23 2.71
N ALA A 289 0.62 16.03 2.68
CA ALA A 289 -0.72 15.85 2.15
C ALA A 289 -1.77 16.70 2.88
N VAL A 290 -1.66 16.86 4.20
CA VAL A 290 -2.57 17.73 4.97
C VAL A 290 -2.20 19.20 4.81
N PHE A 291 -0.92 19.53 4.77
CA PHE A 291 -0.47 20.93 4.73
C PHE A 291 -0.72 21.62 3.39
N LEU A 292 -0.64 20.87 2.27
CA LEU A 292 -0.92 21.40 0.94
C LEU A 292 -2.29 22.10 0.84
N PRO A 293 -3.42 21.45 1.14
CA PRO A 293 -4.71 22.12 1.13
C PRO A 293 -4.85 23.12 2.29
N LEU A 294 -4.30 22.82 3.47
CA LEU A 294 -4.44 23.66 4.67
C LEU A 294 -3.80 25.06 4.49
N PHE A 295 -2.58 25.12 3.93
CA PHE A 295 -1.89 26.39 3.67
C PHE A 295 -2.10 26.90 2.25
N GLY A 296 -2.17 26.00 1.27
CA GLY A 296 -2.27 26.36 -0.14
C GLY A 296 -3.64 26.89 -0.56
N ALA A 297 -4.75 26.39 0.01
CA ALA A 297 -6.07 26.91 -0.34
C ALA A 297 -6.27 28.37 0.14
N PRO A 298 -6.00 28.72 1.42
CA PRO A 298 -6.04 30.12 1.85
C PRO A 298 -5.07 31.01 1.08
N LEU A 299 -3.87 30.51 0.78
CA LEU A 299 -2.88 31.26 0.00
C LEU A 299 -3.34 31.52 -1.44
N SER A 300 -4.02 30.56 -2.07
CA SER A 300 -4.60 30.73 -3.39
C SER A 300 -5.69 31.79 -3.41
N TRP A 301 -6.55 31.82 -2.38
CA TRP A 301 -7.55 32.88 -2.20
C TRP A 301 -6.89 34.23 -1.96
N TRP A 302 -5.88 34.30 -1.10
CA TRP A 302 -5.12 35.51 -0.85
C TRP A 302 -4.58 36.12 -2.14
N LEU A 303 -3.89 35.30 -2.96
CA LEU A 303 -3.34 35.70 -4.25
C LEU A 303 -4.43 36.18 -5.21
N ALA A 304 -5.55 35.47 -5.29
CA ALA A 304 -6.65 35.83 -6.15
C ALA A 304 -7.27 37.20 -5.82
N PHE A 305 -7.25 37.65 -4.56
CA PHE A 305 -7.77 38.96 -4.18
C PHE A 305 -6.73 40.09 -4.19
N HIS A 306 -5.49 39.82 -3.77
CA HIS A 306 -4.49 40.87 -3.54
C HIS A 306 -3.59 41.17 -4.75
N LEU A 307 -3.58 40.33 -5.79
CA LEU A 307 -2.80 40.64 -7.00
C LEU A 307 -3.46 41.80 -7.78
N PRO A 308 -2.75 42.91 -8.06
CA PRO A 308 -3.32 44.08 -8.73
C PRO A 308 -3.68 43.79 -10.20
N SER A 309 -2.84 43.05 -10.92
CA SER A 309 -3.15 42.47 -12.22
C SER A 309 -2.84 40.98 -12.20
N VAL A 310 -3.82 40.16 -12.61
CA VAL A 310 -3.62 38.70 -12.70
C VAL A 310 -3.15 38.33 -14.11
N THR A 311 -3.65 39.05 -15.13
CA THR A 311 -3.26 38.91 -16.54
C THR A 311 -1.78 39.27 -16.74
N GLY A 312 -0.94 38.26 -17.00
CA GLY A 312 0.50 38.42 -17.19
C GLY A 312 1.38 37.93 -16.03
N THR A 313 0.80 37.52 -14.91
CA THR A 313 1.55 36.88 -13.82
C THR A 313 1.82 35.40 -14.12
N PRO A 314 2.89 34.79 -13.56
CA PRO A 314 3.10 33.35 -13.67
C PRO A 314 1.93 32.53 -13.13
N ALA A 315 1.15 33.06 -12.17
CA ALA A 315 -0.05 32.41 -11.67
C ALA A 315 -1.14 32.23 -12.74
N ALA A 316 -1.31 33.19 -13.67
CA ALA A 316 -2.25 33.06 -14.78
C ALA A 316 -1.81 31.95 -15.74
N TRP A 317 -0.53 31.92 -16.13
CA TRP A 317 0.02 30.89 -16.99
C TRP A 317 -0.06 29.50 -16.37
N LEU A 318 0.23 29.37 -15.07
CA LEU A 318 0.05 28.12 -14.33
C LEU A 318 -1.42 27.66 -14.30
N THR A 319 -2.36 28.59 -14.19
CA THR A 319 -3.80 28.28 -14.22
C THR A 319 -4.24 27.82 -15.62
N TYR A 320 -3.80 28.48 -16.68
CA TYR A 320 -4.06 28.05 -18.05
C TYR A 320 -3.45 26.67 -18.34
N LEU A 321 -2.20 26.45 -17.94
CA LEU A 321 -1.53 25.15 -18.06
C LEU A 321 -2.29 24.06 -17.28
N ALA A 322 -2.71 24.35 -16.04
CA ALA A 322 -3.45 23.40 -15.22
C ALA A 322 -4.80 23.02 -15.86
N VAL A 323 -5.54 23.99 -16.41
CA VAL A 323 -6.81 23.72 -17.11
C VAL A 323 -6.59 22.86 -18.36
N VAL A 324 -5.55 23.16 -19.15
CA VAL A 324 -5.20 22.38 -20.34
C VAL A 324 -4.79 20.96 -19.97
N LEU A 325 -3.90 20.78 -18.99
CA LEU A 325 -3.47 19.47 -18.51
C LEU A 325 -4.63 18.66 -17.94
N CYS A 326 -5.49 19.27 -17.12
CA CYS A 326 -6.69 18.61 -16.61
C CYS A 326 -7.63 18.19 -17.75
N GLY A 327 -7.82 19.05 -18.76
CA GLY A 327 -8.60 18.73 -19.95
C GLY A 327 -8.02 17.54 -20.72
N LEU A 328 -6.70 17.49 -20.92
CA LEU A 328 -6.02 16.37 -21.59
C LEU A 328 -6.14 15.05 -20.82
N VAL A 329 -5.95 15.08 -19.50
CA VAL A 329 -6.08 13.90 -18.63
C VAL A 329 -7.51 13.38 -18.64
N LEU A 330 -8.50 14.26 -18.50
CA LEU A 330 -9.91 13.88 -18.55
C LEU A 330 -10.30 13.32 -19.93
N CYS A 331 -9.78 13.87 -21.03
CA CYS A 331 -9.96 13.31 -22.37
C CYS A 331 -9.40 11.88 -22.50
N GLY A 332 -8.35 11.53 -21.77
CA GLY A 332 -7.78 10.18 -21.76
C GLY A 332 -8.67 9.14 -21.08
N GLU A 333 -9.41 9.54 -20.04
CA GLU A 333 -10.23 8.63 -19.22
C GLU A 333 -11.56 8.24 -19.92
N PHE A 334 -12.11 9.14 -20.74
CA PHE A 334 -13.35 8.85 -21.46
C PHE A 334 -13.09 8.00 -22.71
N ARG A 335 -13.80 6.85 -22.82
CA ARG A 335 -13.71 5.95 -23.98
C ARG A 335 -14.52 6.43 -25.20
N ARG A 336 -15.53 7.29 -25.02
CA ARG A 336 -16.39 7.78 -26.11
C ARG A 336 -15.89 9.10 -26.69
N THR A 337 -15.80 9.18 -28.02
CA THR A 337 -15.32 10.37 -28.76
C THR A 337 -16.14 11.64 -28.48
N ARG A 338 -17.46 11.52 -28.31
CA ARG A 338 -18.34 12.64 -27.97
C ARG A 338 -17.98 13.29 -26.63
N ASP A 339 -17.71 12.47 -25.62
CA ASP A 339 -17.42 12.96 -24.26
C ASP A 339 -16.04 13.64 -24.22
N ARG A 340 -15.07 13.17 -25.02
CA ARG A 340 -13.78 13.86 -25.24
C ARG A 340 -13.94 15.25 -25.85
N LEU A 341 -14.78 15.39 -26.87
CA LEU A 341 -15.03 16.68 -27.51
C LEU A 341 -15.71 17.68 -26.55
N ILE A 342 -16.64 17.21 -25.71
CA ILE A 342 -17.29 18.04 -24.68
C ILE A 342 -16.26 18.52 -23.65
N VAL A 343 -15.40 17.62 -23.15
CA VAL A 343 -14.35 17.96 -22.18
C VAL A 343 -13.35 18.95 -22.80
N ALA A 344 -12.87 18.70 -24.02
CA ALA A 344 -11.96 19.60 -24.71
C ALA A 344 -12.58 20.99 -24.95
N GLY A 345 -13.84 21.04 -25.42
CA GLY A 345 -14.58 22.29 -25.61
C GLY A 345 -14.77 23.05 -24.30
N SER A 346 -15.08 22.36 -23.20
CA SER A 346 -15.21 22.98 -21.88
C SER A 346 -13.89 23.55 -21.34
N ALA A 347 -12.77 22.85 -21.55
CA ALA A 347 -11.45 23.34 -21.15
C ALA A 347 -11.06 24.61 -21.93
N VAL A 348 -11.31 24.63 -23.26
CA VAL A 348 -11.09 25.81 -24.09
C VAL A 348 -11.98 26.97 -23.66
N ALA A 349 -13.26 26.72 -23.39
CA ALA A 349 -14.19 27.74 -22.90
C ALA A 349 -13.73 28.33 -21.55
N VAL A 350 -13.25 27.50 -20.61
CA VAL A 350 -12.71 27.97 -19.33
C VAL A 350 -11.46 28.82 -19.52
N VAL A 351 -10.55 28.46 -20.43
CA VAL A 351 -9.36 29.27 -20.75
C VAL A 351 -9.77 30.61 -21.36
N LEU A 352 -10.69 30.62 -22.32
CA LEU A 352 -11.17 31.84 -22.97
C LEU A 352 -11.92 32.76 -21.98
N LEU A 353 -12.76 32.21 -21.12
CA LEU A 353 -13.43 32.97 -20.05
C LEU A 353 -12.42 33.51 -19.03
N SER A 354 -11.37 32.76 -18.73
CA SER A 354 -10.30 33.17 -17.82
C SER A 354 -9.39 34.28 -18.38
N LEU A 355 -9.56 34.71 -19.63
CA LEU A 355 -8.95 35.94 -20.13
C LEU A 355 -9.57 37.20 -19.49
N TRP A 356 -10.80 37.07 -18.96
CA TRP A 356 -11.44 38.13 -18.18
C TRP A 356 -10.94 38.10 -16.73
N SER A 357 -10.40 39.22 -16.25
CA SER A 357 -9.74 39.28 -14.93
C SER A 357 -10.58 38.80 -13.73
N PRO A 358 -11.90 39.05 -13.61
CA PRO A 358 -12.68 38.48 -12.50
C PRO A 358 -12.88 36.96 -12.64
N ALA A 359 -13.06 36.46 -13.86
CA ALA A 359 -13.21 35.03 -14.11
C ALA A 359 -11.91 34.26 -13.81
N LEU A 360 -10.75 34.85 -14.10
CA LEU A 360 -9.44 34.30 -13.75
C LEU A 360 -9.23 34.20 -12.23
N ARG A 361 -9.70 35.20 -11.47
CA ARG A 361 -9.62 35.16 -10.00
C ARG A 361 -10.50 34.04 -9.44
N LEU A 362 -11.72 33.89 -9.97
CA LEU A 362 -12.62 32.81 -9.59
C LEU A 362 -12.01 31.43 -9.94
N SER A 363 -11.41 31.29 -11.11
CA SER A 363 -10.80 30.03 -11.53
C SER A 363 -9.59 29.68 -10.66
N ILE A 364 -8.76 30.65 -10.25
CA ILE A 364 -7.71 30.42 -9.25
C ILE A 364 -8.30 29.97 -7.91
N CYS A 365 -9.33 30.64 -7.40
CA CYS A 365 -9.96 30.33 -6.12
C CYS A 365 -10.58 28.93 -6.04
N VAL A 366 -10.92 28.33 -7.18
CA VAL A 366 -11.57 27.00 -7.23
C VAL A 366 -10.59 25.93 -7.70
N LEU A 367 -9.88 26.16 -8.81
CA LEU A 367 -9.03 25.16 -9.44
C LEU A 367 -7.75 24.89 -8.64
N TRP A 368 -7.16 25.91 -8.00
CA TRP A 368 -5.94 25.69 -7.21
C TRP A 368 -6.21 24.87 -5.96
N PRO A 369 -7.23 25.18 -5.12
CA PRO A 369 -7.59 24.30 -4.01
C PRO A 369 -7.95 22.90 -4.47
N LEU A 370 -8.69 22.76 -5.58
CA LEU A 370 -9.04 21.45 -6.12
C LEU A 370 -7.79 20.67 -6.57
N GLY A 371 -6.88 21.32 -7.30
CA GLY A 371 -5.61 20.73 -7.71
C GLY A 371 -4.75 20.31 -6.52
N LEU A 372 -4.69 21.14 -5.48
CA LEU A 372 -4.00 20.81 -4.23
C LEU A 372 -4.63 19.62 -3.50
N LEU A 373 -5.97 19.49 -3.52
CA LEU A 373 -6.67 18.31 -3.00
C LEU A 373 -6.36 17.05 -3.82
N VAL A 374 -6.23 17.16 -5.14
CA VAL A 374 -5.83 16.02 -6.01
C VAL A 374 -4.39 15.60 -5.70
N VAL A 375 -3.46 16.56 -5.59
CA VAL A 375 -2.06 16.28 -5.23
C VAL A 375 -1.98 15.70 -3.81
N SER A 376 -2.74 16.25 -2.87
CA SER A 376 -2.87 15.74 -1.50
C SER A 376 -3.35 14.29 -1.49
N TYR A 377 -4.37 13.96 -2.28
CA TYR A 377 -4.83 12.58 -2.43
C TYR A 377 -3.77 11.67 -3.06
N GLY A 378 -3.02 12.16 -4.05
CA GLY A 378 -1.87 11.46 -4.62
C GLY A 378 -0.78 11.14 -3.59
N LEU A 379 -0.44 12.11 -2.74
CA LEU A 379 0.49 11.92 -1.62
C LEU A 379 -0.04 10.96 -0.57
N TYR A 380 -1.33 10.99 -0.27
CA TYR A 380 -1.96 9.99 0.59
C TYR A 380 -1.88 8.56 0.00
N ARG A 381 -2.07 8.42 -1.33
CA ARG A 381 -1.84 7.12 -2.01
C ARG A 381 -0.39 6.68 -1.91
N ASN A 382 0.56 7.60 -2.10
CA ASN A 382 1.98 7.30 -1.90
C ASN A 382 2.29 6.93 -0.43
N ALA A 383 1.69 7.63 0.54
CA ALA A 383 1.80 7.31 1.95
C ALA A 383 1.27 5.91 2.26
N THR A 384 0.23 5.45 1.55
CA THR A 384 -0.25 4.06 1.64
C THR A 384 0.80 3.06 1.14
N HIS A 385 1.53 3.37 0.06
CA HIS A 385 2.65 2.54 -0.41
C HIS A 385 3.84 2.55 0.55
N ALA A 386 4.16 3.68 1.16
CA ALA A 386 5.16 3.74 2.23
C ALA A 386 4.69 2.94 3.47
N MET A 387 3.39 2.97 3.77
CA MET A 387 2.81 2.22 4.88
C MET A 387 2.91 0.72 4.65
N LEU A 388 2.75 0.25 3.41
CA LEU A 388 3.00 -1.14 3.03
C LEU A 388 4.43 -1.58 3.39
N ALA A 389 5.43 -0.78 3.05
CA ALA A 389 6.82 -1.08 3.40
C ALA A 389 7.06 -1.11 4.92
N TYR A 390 6.44 -0.19 5.67
CA TYR A 390 6.45 -0.21 7.12
C TYR A 390 5.80 -1.48 7.69
N THR A 391 4.63 -1.87 7.17
CA THR A 391 3.91 -3.05 7.66
C THR A 391 4.61 -4.36 7.35
N GLU A 392 5.35 -4.48 6.25
CA GLU A 392 6.19 -5.65 5.98
C GLU A 392 7.29 -5.78 7.04
N ARG A 393 7.95 -4.68 7.40
CA ARG A 393 8.93 -4.68 8.51
C ARG A 393 8.27 -5.04 9.84
N LEU A 394 7.05 -4.59 10.08
CA LEU A 394 6.29 -4.99 11.26
C LEU A 394 6.02 -6.51 11.28
N ARG A 395 5.62 -7.11 10.16
CA ARG A 395 5.46 -8.57 10.03
C ARG A 395 6.76 -9.31 10.32
N THR A 396 7.86 -8.86 9.70
CA THR A 396 9.20 -9.41 9.94
C THR A 396 9.62 -9.32 11.40
N ALA A 397 9.24 -8.24 12.10
CA ALA A 397 9.54 -8.08 13.52
C ALA A 397 8.97 -9.24 14.35
N PHE A 398 7.71 -9.61 14.10
CA PHE A 398 7.07 -10.75 14.75
C PHE A 398 7.62 -12.10 14.26
N ASP A 399 7.87 -12.24 12.96
CA ASP A 399 8.38 -13.49 12.39
C ASP A 399 9.79 -13.84 12.91
N LEU A 400 10.64 -12.85 13.19
CA LEU A 400 12.01 -13.10 13.66
C LEU A 400 12.18 -13.04 15.17
N TYR A 401 11.49 -12.13 15.86
CA TYR A 401 11.83 -11.77 17.24
C TYR A 401 10.77 -12.14 18.28
N ARG A 402 9.66 -12.79 17.90
CA ARG A 402 8.61 -13.20 18.87
C ARG A 402 9.16 -14.06 20.01
N TRP A 403 10.14 -14.93 19.74
CA TRP A 403 10.71 -15.83 20.74
C TRP A 403 11.44 -15.10 21.87
N LYS A 404 12.07 -13.95 21.57
CA LYS A 404 12.71 -13.11 22.58
C LYS A 404 11.73 -12.65 23.67
N VAL A 405 10.46 -12.46 23.31
CA VAL A 405 9.43 -12.09 24.29
C VAL A 405 9.18 -13.24 25.27
N LEU A 406 9.18 -14.51 24.82
CA LEU A 406 9.03 -15.65 25.73
C LEU A 406 10.25 -15.81 26.63
N GLU A 407 11.45 -15.68 26.07
CA GLU A 407 12.71 -15.74 26.82
C GLU A 407 12.74 -14.72 27.98
N GLU A 408 12.38 -13.47 27.69
CA GLU A 408 12.33 -12.40 28.71
C GLU A 408 11.18 -12.57 29.70
N LEU A 409 10.06 -13.16 29.27
CA LEU A 409 8.97 -13.56 30.17
C LEU A 409 9.29 -14.83 30.96
N ARG A 410 10.45 -15.46 30.72
CA ARG A 410 10.90 -16.72 31.33
C ARG A 410 9.95 -17.88 31.05
N ILE A 411 9.31 -17.90 29.89
CA ILE A 411 8.41 -18.97 29.47
C ILE A 411 9.17 -19.93 28.56
N ASP A 412 8.98 -21.23 28.77
CA ASP A 412 9.58 -22.28 27.95
C ASP A 412 9.30 -22.07 26.46
N LEU A 413 10.33 -22.29 25.63
CA LEU A 413 10.19 -22.21 24.18
C LEU A 413 9.42 -23.43 23.65
N PRO A 414 8.29 -23.23 22.96
CA PRO A 414 7.47 -24.31 22.44
C PRO A 414 8.19 -25.03 21.29
N LYS A 415 7.99 -26.35 21.18
CA LYS A 415 8.66 -27.20 20.18
C LYS A 415 7.82 -27.39 18.92
N THR A 416 6.51 -27.18 19.02
CA THR A 416 5.57 -27.36 17.91
C THR A 416 4.75 -26.08 17.68
N LEU A 417 4.24 -25.91 16.46
CA LEU A 417 3.36 -24.78 16.13
C LEU A 417 2.06 -24.80 16.95
N GLU A 418 1.56 -25.98 17.30
CA GLU A 418 0.35 -26.13 18.10
C GLU A 418 0.58 -25.65 19.54
N GLU A 419 1.68 -26.09 20.15
CA GLU A 419 2.11 -25.63 21.47
C GLU A 419 2.38 -24.12 21.45
N GLU A 420 3.06 -23.61 20.43
CA GLU A 420 3.30 -22.18 20.24
C GLU A 420 2.00 -21.37 20.25
N ARG A 421 1.01 -21.79 19.47
CA ARG A 421 -0.29 -21.13 19.43
C ARG A 421 -1.00 -21.17 20.78
N GLY A 422 -0.89 -22.28 21.50
CA GLY A 422 -1.44 -22.45 22.84
C GLY A 422 -0.78 -21.51 23.87
N THR A 423 0.54 -21.40 23.84
CA THR A 423 1.32 -20.51 24.70
C THR A 423 0.98 -19.05 24.42
N TRP A 424 1.01 -18.63 23.15
CA TRP A 424 0.70 -17.23 22.81
C TRP A 424 -0.73 -16.82 23.17
N GLN A 425 -1.69 -17.72 23.00
CA GLN A 425 -3.06 -17.47 23.42
C GLN A 425 -3.15 -17.31 24.95
N SER A 426 -2.44 -18.13 25.71
CA SER A 426 -2.41 -18.08 27.18
C SER A 426 -1.72 -16.80 27.68
N VAL A 427 -0.58 -16.42 27.10
CA VAL A 427 0.13 -15.18 27.41
C VAL A 427 -0.73 -13.95 27.08
N THR A 428 -1.39 -13.94 25.93
CA THR A 428 -2.28 -12.83 25.55
C THR A 428 -3.44 -12.68 26.52
N GLN A 429 -4.08 -13.79 26.90
CA GLN A 429 -5.16 -13.78 27.90
C GLN A 429 -4.65 -13.26 29.25
N PHE A 430 -3.51 -13.77 29.71
CA PHE A 430 -2.91 -13.37 30.97
C PHE A 430 -2.63 -11.86 31.01
N LEU A 431 -2.02 -11.30 29.96
CA LEU A 431 -1.71 -9.88 29.88
C LEU A 431 -2.95 -8.99 29.75
N TYR A 432 -4.00 -9.44 29.07
CA TYR A 432 -5.19 -8.62 28.82
C TYR A 432 -6.24 -8.72 29.92
N ARG A 433 -6.42 -9.91 30.50
CA ARG A 433 -7.50 -10.24 31.45
C ARG A 433 -7.02 -10.47 32.87
N GLY A 434 -5.70 -10.53 33.10
CA GLY A 434 -5.11 -10.88 34.40
C GLY A 434 -5.15 -12.38 34.71
N GLY A 435 -5.48 -13.25 33.74
CA GLY A 435 -5.55 -14.70 33.91
C GLY A 435 -5.64 -15.44 32.58
N THR A 436 -5.40 -16.76 32.61
CA THR A 436 -5.47 -17.66 31.44
C THR A 436 -6.39 -18.84 31.72
N VAL A 437 -7.09 -19.33 30.69
CA VAL A 437 -7.95 -20.53 30.77
C VAL A 437 -7.12 -21.80 31.05
N ALA A 438 -5.85 -21.80 30.64
CA ALA A 438 -4.90 -22.90 30.83
C ALA A 438 -3.66 -22.35 31.55
N PRO A 439 -3.70 -22.21 32.89
CA PRO A 439 -2.57 -21.71 33.68
C PRO A 439 -1.37 -22.66 33.70
N ASP A 440 -1.63 -23.96 33.52
CA ASP A 440 -0.63 -25.00 33.31
C ASP A 440 0.29 -24.73 32.12
N ARG A 441 -0.14 -23.99 31.10
CA ARG A 441 0.71 -23.65 29.95
C ARG A 441 1.74 -22.55 30.20
N LEU A 442 1.63 -21.83 31.33
CA LEU A 442 2.58 -20.79 31.71
C LEU A 442 3.56 -21.35 32.74
N HIS A 443 4.51 -22.13 32.26
CA HIS A 443 5.64 -22.59 33.07
C HIS A 443 6.77 -21.57 33.02
N TYR A 444 7.21 -21.13 34.21
CA TYR A 444 8.35 -20.24 34.34
C TYR A 444 9.62 -21.05 34.52
N ASP A 445 10.57 -20.89 33.61
CA ASP A 445 11.93 -21.42 33.77
C ASP A 445 12.74 -20.45 34.63
N HIS A 446 13.00 -20.86 35.86
CA HIS A 446 13.87 -20.16 36.77
C HIS A 446 15.20 -20.92 36.86
N PRO A 447 16.35 -20.23 36.70
CA PRO A 447 17.64 -20.89 36.89
C PRO A 447 17.67 -21.50 38.30
N VAL A 448 18.01 -22.78 38.37
CA VAL A 448 18.17 -23.49 39.63
C VAL A 448 19.17 -22.72 40.48
N ARG A 449 18.74 -22.20 41.64
CA ARG A 449 19.66 -21.60 42.61
C ARG A 449 20.68 -22.66 42.99
N VAL A 450 21.92 -22.47 42.55
CA VAL A 450 23.05 -23.21 43.13
C VAL A 450 23.17 -22.71 44.57
N PRO A 451 23.01 -23.57 45.60
CA PRO A 451 23.26 -23.16 46.98
C PRO A 451 24.73 -22.79 47.11
N ASP A 452 25.00 -21.59 47.65
CA ASP A 452 26.36 -21.12 47.98
C ASP A 452 27.09 -22.04 48.97
#